data_AF-A0A8C5HG45-F1
#
_entry.id   AF-A0A8C5HG45-F1
#
_cell.length_a   1.000
_cell.length_b   1.000
_cell.length_c   1.000
_cell.angle_alpha   90.00
_cell.angle_beta   90.00
_cell.angle_gamma   90.00
#
_symmetry.space_group_name_H-M   'P 1'
#
loop_
_entity.id
_entity.type
_entity.pdbx_description
1 polymer ?
#
loop_
_entity_poly.entity_id
_entity_poly.type
_entity_poly.pdbx_seq_one_letter_code
_entity_poly.pdbx_strand_id
1 'polypeptide(L)'
;MGAASVQLLFVCRCYFNKRLARYGLEYYLCFKSLASHFHRWSCSPSRRCGGGVEAMDKSSSSGKAALEDPRGLMEGAAVLRGAEAADVDTQRKSSSSRSSRKSFRLDYRLEEEVTKSCRDKHGRWTNPWPTWKFPSYSTLLRFLLLDKNNSNVPTSKEVLDAELPVLEPYFLHSADPTEPSPGLRVTWLGHASVLVEIDGVNVLTDPIFSQRASPLQFMGPKRYRGPPCTVEQLPRIDAVVISHSHYDHLDVGSVTSLNARFGGELRWFVPLGLMDWLVKMGCENVMELDWWEENCIPGHDDVTFVCTPSQHWSKRSALDDNKTLWGSWSVLGPDHRFFFAGDTGYCPTFQEIGRRFGPFDLAAIPIGAYLPRDVMKGQHVDPEEAVQIHQDLQAKQSVAIHWGTFALAYEHYMEPPARLRDAVEQKGLNAESFFTLHHGESCLIDAQTGDVFH
;
A
#
# COMPACT_ATOMS: atom_id res chain seq x y z
N MET A 1 40.56 -44.36 -28.68
CA MET A 1 40.61 -42.90 -28.43
C MET A 1 39.20 -42.43 -28.14
N GLY A 2 38.85 -42.38 -26.86
CA GLY A 2 37.56 -41.92 -26.39
C GLY A 2 37.76 -41.39 -24.98
N ALA A 3 37.43 -40.11 -24.77
CA ALA A 3 37.23 -39.40 -23.51
C ALA A 3 37.63 -37.92 -23.69
N ALA A 4 36.79 -37.12 -24.34
CA ALA A 4 36.90 -35.65 -24.28
C ALA A 4 35.62 -34.97 -24.80
N SER A 5 34.42 -35.31 -24.32
CA SER A 5 33.20 -34.52 -24.65
C SER A 5 32.10 -34.50 -23.59
N VAL A 6 32.29 -35.11 -22.40
CA VAL A 6 31.20 -35.23 -21.40
C VAL A 6 31.41 -34.35 -20.15
N GLN A 7 32.54 -33.65 -20.01
CA GLN A 7 32.84 -32.89 -18.78
C GLN A 7 32.50 -31.39 -18.81
N LEU A 8 32.09 -30.80 -19.94
CA LEU A 8 31.72 -29.38 -19.99
C LEU A 8 30.22 -29.10 -19.80
N LEU A 9 29.36 -30.12 -19.96
CA LEU A 9 27.90 -29.97 -19.84
C LEU A 9 27.35 -30.18 -18.41
N PHE A 10 28.14 -30.76 -17.50
CA PHE A 10 27.71 -30.99 -16.11
C PHE A 10 28.10 -29.84 -15.15
N VAL A 11 29.16 -29.09 -15.45
CA VAL A 11 29.60 -27.96 -14.61
C VAL A 11 28.72 -26.71 -14.82
N CYS A 12 28.25 -26.45 -16.04
CA CYS A 12 27.31 -25.34 -16.30
C CYS A 12 25.93 -25.56 -15.68
N ARG A 13 25.45 -26.81 -15.55
CA ARG A 13 24.10 -27.10 -15.03
C ARG A 13 24.02 -26.98 -13.50
N CYS A 14 25.12 -27.27 -12.79
CA CYS A 14 25.21 -27.08 -11.34
C CYS A 14 25.47 -25.62 -10.93
N TYR A 15 26.20 -24.84 -11.75
CA TYR A 15 26.38 -23.40 -11.52
C TYR A 15 25.10 -22.60 -11.84
N PHE A 16 24.34 -23.00 -12.88
CA PHE A 16 23.05 -22.37 -13.20
C PHE A 16 21.99 -22.59 -12.10
N ASN A 17 21.92 -23.81 -11.53
CA ASN A 17 20.90 -24.11 -10.51
C ASN A 17 21.16 -23.42 -9.15
N LYS A 18 22.42 -23.25 -8.75
CA LYS A 18 22.76 -22.54 -7.49
C LYS A 18 22.59 -21.02 -7.59
N ARG A 19 22.71 -20.45 -8.80
CA ARG A 19 22.42 -19.02 -9.06
C ARG A 19 20.95 -18.74 -9.35
N LEU A 20 20.12 -19.70 -9.73
CA LEU A 20 18.68 -19.47 -9.90
C LEU A 20 17.89 -19.68 -8.60
N ALA A 21 18.34 -20.57 -7.71
CA ALA A 21 17.65 -20.85 -6.45
C ALA A 21 17.89 -19.80 -5.34
N ARG A 22 18.81 -18.84 -5.53
CA ARG A 22 19.13 -17.78 -4.55
C ARG A 22 18.42 -16.45 -4.82
N TYR A 23 17.87 -16.24 -6.01
CA TYR A 23 17.29 -14.98 -6.44
C TYR A 23 15.81 -15.21 -6.54
N GLY A 24 15.04 -14.46 -5.76
CA GLY A 24 13.60 -14.64 -5.64
C GLY A 24 12.88 -14.58 -6.98
N LEU A 25 12.68 -15.75 -7.60
CA LEU A 25 12.29 -15.87 -8.99
C LEU A 25 10.77 -15.91 -9.20
N GLU A 26 10.00 -15.15 -8.42
CA GLU A 26 8.60 -14.82 -8.79
C GLU A 26 8.44 -13.49 -9.49
N TYR A 27 9.51 -12.70 -9.57
CA TYR A 27 9.63 -11.68 -10.61
C TYR A 27 9.91 -12.28 -12.01
N TYR A 28 10.22 -13.58 -12.15
CA TYR A 28 10.80 -14.10 -13.41
C TYR A 28 10.27 -15.40 -14.02
N LEU A 29 9.40 -16.19 -13.37
CA LEU A 29 8.77 -17.33 -14.07
C LEU A 29 7.76 -16.92 -15.16
N CYS A 30 7.51 -15.62 -15.34
CA CYS A 30 6.54 -15.06 -16.28
C CYS A 30 7.10 -14.67 -17.67
N PHE A 31 8.41 -14.79 -17.94
CA PHE A 31 8.97 -14.36 -19.24
C PHE A 31 9.06 -15.45 -20.32
N LYS A 32 8.70 -16.70 -20.01
CA LYS A 32 8.79 -17.81 -20.97
C LYS A 32 7.64 -17.93 -21.98
N SER A 33 6.57 -17.13 -21.89
CA SER A 33 5.41 -17.27 -22.81
C SER A 33 5.46 -16.37 -24.06
N LEU A 34 6.54 -15.62 -24.30
CA LEU A 34 6.68 -14.72 -25.46
C LEU A 34 7.76 -15.16 -26.46
N ALA A 35 8.35 -16.34 -26.28
CA ALA A 35 9.33 -16.92 -27.20
C ALA A 35 8.79 -18.14 -27.99
N SER A 36 7.47 -18.21 -28.22
CA SER A 36 6.85 -19.31 -28.98
C SER A 36 5.88 -18.85 -30.07
N HIS A 37 6.13 -17.72 -30.72
CA HIS A 37 5.43 -17.35 -31.97
C HIS A 37 6.37 -16.64 -32.96
N PHE A 38 7.42 -17.31 -33.40
CA PHE A 38 8.10 -16.98 -34.68
C PHE A 38 8.74 -18.25 -35.25
N HIS A 39 7.90 -19.12 -35.82
CA HIS A 39 8.33 -20.09 -36.84
C HIS A 39 7.13 -20.41 -37.75
N ARG A 40 6.75 -19.43 -38.55
CA ARG A 40 6.16 -19.60 -39.88
C ARG A 40 6.04 -18.22 -40.47
N TRP A 41 6.79 -17.97 -41.54
CA TRP A 41 6.31 -17.31 -42.75
C TRP A 41 7.48 -17.23 -43.72
N SER A 42 7.37 -18.03 -44.79
CA SER A 42 8.04 -17.77 -46.06
C SER A 42 7.03 -18.00 -47.17
N CYS A 43 7.03 -17.07 -48.13
CA CYS A 43 6.39 -17.07 -49.45
C CYS A 43 4.96 -16.48 -49.57
N SER A 44 4.94 -15.18 -49.89
CA SER A 44 3.99 -14.49 -50.80
C SER A 44 4.08 -15.06 -52.25
N PRO A 45 3.21 -14.72 -53.24
CA PRO A 45 2.50 -13.44 -53.39
C PRO A 45 1.09 -13.40 -54.06
N SER A 46 0.51 -12.19 -53.99
CA SER A 46 -0.39 -11.53 -54.96
C SER A 46 -1.91 -11.82 -54.92
N ARG A 47 -2.71 -10.76 -54.69
CA ARG A 47 -3.60 -10.11 -55.68
C ARG A 47 -4.34 -8.89 -55.08
N ARG A 48 -4.55 -7.89 -55.93
CA ARG A 48 -5.30 -6.64 -55.72
C ARG A 48 -6.82 -6.83 -55.92
N CYS A 49 -7.54 -5.75 -55.61
CA CYS A 49 -8.96 -5.37 -55.86
C CYS A 49 -9.84 -5.57 -54.63
N GLY A 50 -10.67 -4.63 -54.15
CA GLY A 50 -11.10 -3.33 -54.65
C GLY A 50 -12.56 -3.10 -54.23
N GLY A 51 -12.87 -1.95 -53.62
CA GLY A 51 -14.21 -1.33 -53.57
C GLY A 51 -15.31 -1.98 -52.71
N GLY A 52 -16.18 -1.14 -52.14
CA GLY A 52 -17.52 -1.58 -51.72
C GLY A 52 -18.02 -1.00 -50.40
N VAL A 53 -18.76 0.10 -50.50
CA VAL A 53 -19.65 0.69 -49.49
C VAL A 53 -20.84 -0.24 -49.25
N GLU A 54 -21.34 -0.37 -48.00
CA GLU A 54 -22.79 -0.36 -47.74
C GLU A 54 -23.12 -0.24 -46.24
N ALA A 55 -24.09 0.62 -45.97
CA ALA A 55 -24.79 0.81 -44.72
C ALA A 55 -26.23 0.30 -44.90
N MET A 56 -26.79 -0.37 -43.89
CA MET A 56 -28.23 -0.57 -43.65
C MET A 56 -28.35 -1.01 -42.19
N ASP A 57 -28.87 -0.19 -41.28
CA ASP A 57 -30.26 0.22 -41.03
C ASP A 57 -31.10 -0.79 -40.22
N LYS A 58 -31.76 -0.17 -39.24
CA LYS A 58 -32.68 -0.56 -38.16
C LYS A 58 -33.43 -1.89 -38.23
N SER A 59 -33.68 -2.43 -37.02
CA SER A 59 -35.03 -2.84 -36.62
C SER A 59 -35.31 -2.50 -35.16
N SER A 60 -36.57 -2.21 -34.90
CA SER A 60 -37.17 -1.55 -33.74
C SER A 60 -38.19 -2.46 -33.05
N SER A 61 -38.27 -2.42 -31.72
CA SER A 61 -39.50 -2.59 -30.92
C SER A 61 -39.18 -2.15 -29.47
N SER A 62 -39.73 -1.09 -28.88
CA SER A 62 -41.12 -0.75 -28.50
C SER A 62 -41.70 -1.63 -27.38
N GLY A 63 -41.81 -1.06 -26.17
CA GLY A 63 -42.58 -1.62 -25.05
C GLY A 63 -42.42 -0.81 -23.76
N LYS A 64 -43.16 0.30 -23.62
CA LYS A 64 -43.37 1.07 -22.38
C LYS A 64 -44.78 0.81 -21.86
N ALA A 65 -44.92 0.61 -20.54
CA ALA A 65 -46.12 0.85 -19.72
C ALA A 65 -45.63 0.97 -18.25
N ALA A 66 -45.62 2.14 -17.59
CA ALA A 66 -46.72 2.85 -16.90
C ALA A 66 -47.42 1.95 -15.86
N LEU A 67 -47.04 2.03 -14.57
CA LEU A 67 -47.61 2.87 -13.49
C LEU A 67 -49.11 2.64 -13.25
N GLU A 68 -49.47 2.08 -12.09
CA GLU A 68 -50.55 2.57 -11.22
C GLU A 68 -50.53 1.92 -9.83
N ASP A 69 -50.61 2.78 -8.81
CA ASP A 69 -50.90 2.55 -7.38
C ASP A 69 -52.42 2.43 -7.20
N PRO A 70 -52.91 1.70 -6.17
CA PRO A 70 -54.00 2.30 -5.41
C PRO A 70 -53.82 2.19 -3.89
N ARG A 71 -53.97 3.35 -3.24
CA ARG A 71 -54.29 3.52 -1.82
C ARG A 71 -55.80 3.41 -1.56
N GLY A 72 -56.12 2.87 -0.38
CA GLY A 72 -57.38 3.08 0.37
C GLY A 72 -57.80 1.82 1.12
N LEU A 73 -58.30 1.82 2.36
CA LEU A 73 -58.69 2.85 3.34
C LEU A 73 -59.15 2.10 4.62
N MET A 74 -58.98 2.75 5.80
CA MET A 74 -59.77 2.63 7.07
C MET A 74 -59.69 1.33 7.91
N GLU A 75 -59.83 1.30 9.25
CA GLU A 75 -60.34 2.25 10.26
C GLU A 75 -60.00 1.79 11.71
N GLY A 76 -60.17 2.67 12.71
CA GLY A 76 -60.43 2.34 14.14
C GLY A 76 -59.28 2.67 15.11
N ALA A 77 -59.14 3.86 15.71
CA ALA A 77 -59.97 4.53 16.74
C ALA A 77 -59.93 3.88 18.15
N ALA A 78 -59.23 4.52 19.10
CA ALA A 78 -59.74 4.79 20.45
C ALA A 78 -58.85 5.79 21.20
N VAL A 79 -59.52 6.78 21.80
CA VAL A 79 -59.05 7.97 22.53
C VAL A 79 -59.36 7.77 24.02
N LEU A 80 -58.65 8.47 24.92
CA LEU A 80 -59.14 9.27 26.09
C LEU A 80 -57.91 9.68 26.93
N ARG A 81 -57.47 10.96 26.94
CA ARG A 81 -57.87 12.11 27.80
C ARG A 81 -57.73 11.84 29.31
N GLY A 82 -57.11 12.69 30.14
CA GLY A 82 -56.52 14.03 29.97
C GLY A 82 -56.12 14.66 31.33
N ALA A 83 -55.52 15.86 31.26
CA ALA A 83 -55.44 16.97 32.25
C ALA A 83 -54.88 16.66 33.67
N GLU A 84 -54.25 17.55 34.46
CA GLU A 84 -53.98 18.99 34.44
C GLU A 84 -52.82 19.27 35.44
N ALA A 85 -52.36 20.52 35.47
CA ALA A 85 -51.15 21.09 36.09
C ALA A 85 -50.96 20.94 37.62
N ALA A 86 -49.69 20.95 38.06
CA ALA A 86 -49.23 21.73 39.22
C ALA A 86 -47.70 21.91 39.22
N ASP A 87 -47.29 23.14 39.45
CA ASP A 87 -45.95 23.72 39.47
C ASP A 87 -45.27 23.46 40.84
N VAL A 88 -44.05 22.91 40.85
CA VAL A 88 -43.11 23.01 41.98
C VAL A 88 -41.67 23.06 41.45
N ASP A 89 -41.10 24.24 41.55
CA ASP A 89 -39.69 24.60 41.42
C ASP A 89 -38.76 23.68 42.23
N THR A 90 -37.79 23.05 41.57
CA THR A 90 -36.51 22.69 42.19
C THR A 90 -35.39 22.71 41.14
N GLN A 91 -34.54 23.72 41.26
CA GLN A 91 -33.26 23.85 40.57
C GLN A 91 -32.42 22.56 40.58
N ARG A 92 -32.10 22.03 39.40
CA ARG A 92 -30.84 21.32 39.17
C ARG A 92 -30.27 21.73 37.82
N LYS A 93 -29.18 22.50 37.89
CA LYS A 93 -28.37 22.94 36.75
C LYS A 93 -27.82 21.71 36.02
N SER A 94 -28.37 21.40 34.85
CA SER A 94 -27.67 20.61 33.84
C SER A 94 -27.12 21.57 32.78
N SER A 95 -25.83 21.83 32.87
CA SER A 95 -25.09 22.52 31.80
C SER A 95 -25.02 21.57 30.61
N SER A 96 -25.98 21.71 29.68
CA SER A 96 -25.89 21.12 28.36
C SER A 96 -24.80 21.86 27.57
N SER A 97 -23.57 21.37 27.63
CA SER A 97 -22.57 21.70 26.63
C SER A 97 -23.02 21.09 25.32
N ARG A 98 -23.72 21.90 24.50
CA ARG A 98 -23.85 21.64 23.06
C ARG A 98 -22.44 21.72 22.47
N SER A 99 -21.70 20.61 22.55
CA SER A 99 -20.56 20.38 21.69
C SER A 99 -21.09 20.33 20.26
N SER A 100 -20.84 21.41 19.53
CA SER A 100 -21.04 21.48 18.09
C SER A 100 -20.14 20.41 17.47
N ARG A 101 -20.70 19.23 17.18
CA ARG A 101 -20.09 18.22 16.33
C ARG A 101 -19.85 18.85 14.95
N LYS A 102 -18.65 19.37 14.74
CA LYS A 102 -18.14 19.63 13.40
C LYS A 102 -17.87 18.26 12.77
N SER A 103 -18.84 17.69 12.09
CA SER A 103 -18.52 16.62 11.13
C SER A 103 -17.59 17.23 10.10
N PHE A 104 -16.35 16.77 10.04
CA PHE A 104 -15.36 17.20 9.05
C PHE A 104 -15.80 16.67 7.69
N ARG A 105 -16.81 17.30 7.07
CA ARG A 105 -17.13 17.07 5.67
C ARG A 105 -16.05 17.79 4.87
N LEU A 106 -15.20 17.02 4.21
CA LEU A 106 -14.23 17.53 3.25
C LEU A 106 -14.94 18.51 2.30
N ASP A 107 -14.35 19.68 2.05
CA ASP A 107 -14.93 20.63 1.10
C ASP A 107 -14.82 20.04 -0.32
N TYR A 108 -15.92 19.43 -0.77
CA TYR A 108 -16.05 18.73 -2.06
C TYR A 108 -15.68 19.60 -3.28
N ARG A 109 -15.46 20.91 -3.11
CA ARG A 109 -15.01 21.82 -4.18
C ARG A 109 -13.63 21.49 -4.77
N LEU A 110 -12.81 20.67 -4.11
CA LEU A 110 -11.51 20.20 -4.61
C LEU A 110 -11.59 18.95 -5.52
N GLU A 111 -12.77 18.34 -5.71
CA GLU A 111 -12.91 17.12 -6.53
C GLU A 111 -12.55 17.30 -8.01
N GLU A 112 -12.65 18.51 -8.55
CA GLU A 112 -12.39 18.78 -9.97
C GLU A 112 -10.89 18.92 -10.33
N GLU A 113 -9.98 19.01 -9.33
CA GLU A 113 -8.55 19.26 -9.57
C GLU A 113 -7.62 18.06 -9.33
N VAL A 114 -8.15 16.88 -8.98
CA VAL A 114 -7.32 15.72 -8.65
C VAL A 114 -7.13 14.75 -9.81
N THR A 115 -5.94 14.15 -9.88
CA THR A 115 -5.61 13.13 -10.87
C THR A 115 -6.41 11.85 -10.58
N LYS A 116 -7.32 11.47 -11.50
CA LYS A 116 -8.15 10.26 -11.35
C LYS A 116 -7.42 9.00 -11.83
N SER A 117 -7.78 7.86 -11.27
CA SER A 117 -7.34 6.56 -11.77
C SER A 117 -7.87 6.33 -13.19
N CYS A 118 -7.14 5.57 -14.00
CA CYS A 118 -7.54 5.29 -15.37
C CYS A 118 -7.12 3.88 -15.81
N ARG A 119 -7.87 3.33 -16.76
CA ARG A 119 -7.63 2.00 -17.33
C ARG A 119 -7.37 2.08 -18.83
N ASP A 120 -6.57 1.14 -19.32
CA ASP A 120 -6.36 0.95 -20.76
C ASP A 120 -7.57 0.25 -21.42
N LYS A 121 -7.49 0.06 -22.74
CA LYS A 121 -8.50 -0.64 -23.54
C LYS A 121 -8.71 -2.11 -23.15
N HIS A 122 -7.80 -2.69 -22.37
CA HIS A 122 -7.86 -4.06 -21.87
C HIS A 122 -8.36 -4.13 -20.41
N GLY A 123 -8.78 -2.99 -19.84
CA GLY A 123 -9.25 -2.88 -18.47
C GLY A 123 -8.12 -2.98 -17.43
N ARG A 124 -6.85 -2.81 -17.83
CA ARG A 124 -5.70 -2.76 -16.91
C ARG A 124 -5.48 -1.34 -16.42
N TRP A 125 -5.18 -1.18 -15.14
CA TRP A 125 -4.86 0.12 -14.57
C TRP A 125 -3.55 0.68 -15.17
N THR A 126 -3.50 1.99 -15.35
CA THR A 126 -2.37 2.69 -15.94
C THR A 126 -1.95 3.90 -15.12
N ASN A 127 -0.65 4.18 -15.11
CA ASN A 127 -0.13 5.42 -14.53
C ASN A 127 -0.43 6.61 -15.45
N PRO A 128 -1.04 7.70 -14.93
CA PRO A 128 -1.35 8.88 -15.73
C PRO A 128 -0.15 9.83 -15.93
N TRP A 129 0.91 9.68 -15.12
CA TRP A 129 2.01 10.65 -15.10
C TRP A 129 3.12 10.34 -16.13
N PRO A 130 3.73 11.37 -16.76
CA PRO A 130 4.83 11.19 -17.70
C PRO A 130 6.14 10.71 -17.04
N THR A 131 6.23 10.80 -15.70
CA THR A 131 7.30 10.24 -14.89
C THR A 131 7.29 8.71 -14.90
N TRP A 132 6.15 8.08 -15.17
CA TRP A 132 6.06 6.63 -15.32
C TRP A 132 6.77 6.15 -16.59
N LYS A 133 7.79 5.33 -16.38
CA LYS A 133 8.51 4.63 -17.46
C LYS A 133 8.77 3.21 -17.02
N PHE A 134 8.06 2.27 -17.64
CA PHE A 134 8.38 0.87 -17.42
C PHE A 134 9.70 0.53 -18.15
N PRO A 135 10.62 -0.23 -17.51
CA PRO A 135 11.88 -0.58 -18.13
C PRO A 135 11.69 -1.36 -19.43
N SER A 136 12.51 -1.05 -20.45
CA SER A 136 12.49 -1.81 -21.70
C SER A 136 12.92 -3.27 -21.46
N TYR A 137 12.51 -4.20 -22.33
CA TYR A 137 12.95 -5.59 -22.25
C TYR A 137 14.48 -5.74 -22.28
N SER A 138 15.18 -4.91 -23.06
CA SER A 138 16.65 -4.89 -23.07
C SER A 138 17.23 -4.41 -21.74
N THR A 139 16.61 -3.41 -21.11
CA THR A 139 17.03 -2.91 -19.80
C THR A 139 16.82 -3.98 -18.72
N LEU A 140 15.68 -4.65 -18.73
CA LEU A 140 15.39 -5.77 -17.81
C LEU A 140 16.38 -6.92 -18.01
N LEU A 141 16.66 -7.30 -19.26
CA LEU A 141 17.60 -8.37 -19.55
C LEU A 141 19.03 -8.02 -19.09
N ARG A 142 19.46 -6.76 -19.30
CA ARG A 142 20.74 -6.24 -18.78
C ARG A 142 20.76 -6.34 -17.26
N PHE A 143 19.74 -5.82 -16.59
CA PHE A 143 19.62 -5.86 -15.13
C PHE A 143 19.79 -7.27 -14.58
N LEU A 144 19.11 -8.25 -15.17
CA LEU A 144 19.10 -9.61 -14.66
C LEU A 144 20.36 -10.42 -14.93
N LEU A 145 21.06 -10.12 -16.04
CA LEU A 145 22.21 -10.90 -16.47
C LEU A 145 23.55 -10.23 -16.19
N LEU A 146 23.58 -8.90 -16.18
CA LEU A 146 24.80 -8.10 -16.25
C LEU A 146 25.00 -7.20 -15.04
N ASP A 147 23.92 -6.71 -14.43
CA ASP A 147 24.06 -5.80 -13.30
C ASP A 147 24.58 -6.55 -12.06
N LYS A 148 25.56 -5.95 -11.42
CA LYS A 148 26.16 -6.52 -10.22
C LYS A 148 25.23 -6.23 -9.05
N ASN A 149 24.83 -7.29 -8.36
CA ASN A 149 24.17 -7.16 -7.08
C ASN A 149 25.18 -6.64 -6.05
N ASN A 150 25.01 -5.40 -5.59
CA ASN A 150 25.84 -4.78 -4.56
C ASN A 150 25.11 -4.72 -3.21
N SER A 151 24.08 -5.55 -2.99
CA SER A 151 23.31 -5.51 -1.74
C SER A 151 24.14 -5.83 -0.51
N ASN A 152 25.17 -6.67 -0.66
CA ASN A 152 26.20 -6.95 0.34
C ASN A 152 25.66 -7.28 1.74
N VAL A 153 24.47 -7.87 1.81
CA VAL A 153 23.85 -8.29 3.08
C VAL A 153 24.75 -9.31 3.76
N PRO A 154 25.23 -9.05 5.00
CA PRO A 154 26.07 -9.97 5.73
C PRO A 154 25.37 -11.30 5.98
N THR A 155 26.11 -12.40 5.88
CA THR A 155 25.60 -13.72 6.27
C THR A 155 25.74 -13.98 7.77
N SER A 156 26.60 -13.21 8.46
CA SER A 156 26.80 -13.32 9.91
C SER A 156 25.64 -12.66 10.64
N LYS A 157 25.08 -13.39 11.61
CA LYS A 157 24.02 -12.87 12.46
C LYS A 157 24.55 -11.75 13.36
N GLU A 158 25.78 -11.88 13.83
CA GLU A 158 26.43 -10.94 14.75
C GLU A 158 26.59 -9.55 14.10
N VAL A 159 27.02 -9.51 12.83
CA VAL A 159 27.12 -8.24 12.07
C VAL A 159 25.74 -7.62 11.86
N LEU A 160 24.76 -8.44 11.44
CA LEU A 160 23.40 -7.93 11.24
C LEU A 160 22.75 -7.47 12.54
N ASP A 161 22.97 -8.16 13.66
CA ASP A 161 22.43 -7.76 14.96
C ASP A 161 23.10 -6.48 15.49
N ALA A 162 24.37 -6.24 15.14
CA ALA A 162 25.08 -5.01 15.50
C ALA A 162 24.64 -3.78 14.68
N GLU A 163 24.37 -3.97 13.39
CA GLU A 163 24.02 -2.85 12.49
C GLU A 163 22.51 -2.62 12.35
N LEU A 164 21.72 -3.70 12.41
CA LEU A 164 20.26 -3.71 12.27
C LEU A 164 19.65 -4.60 13.36
N PRO A 165 19.70 -4.16 14.63
CA PRO A 165 19.09 -4.91 15.73
C PRO A 165 17.59 -5.05 15.51
N VAL A 166 17.07 -6.22 15.92
CA VAL A 166 15.62 -6.47 16.02
C VAL A 166 15.26 -6.37 17.48
N LEU A 167 14.53 -5.31 17.83
CA LEU A 167 14.09 -4.99 19.17
C LEU A 167 12.72 -5.61 19.45
N GLU A 168 12.43 -5.86 20.72
CA GLU A 168 11.10 -6.23 21.18
C GLU A 168 10.21 -4.98 21.20
N PRO A 169 9.04 -4.99 20.52
CA PRO A 169 8.13 -3.86 20.52
C PRO A 169 7.59 -3.54 21.92
N TYR A 170 7.38 -2.25 22.20
CA TYR A 170 6.99 -1.78 23.53
C TYR A 170 5.72 -2.46 24.08
N PHE A 171 4.77 -2.81 23.22
CA PHE A 171 3.49 -3.42 23.60
C PHE A 171 3.64 -4.84 24.16
N LEU A 172 4.76 -5.53 23.92
CA LEU A 172 5.06 -6.82 24.55
C LEU A 172 5.30 -6.71 26.07
N HIS A 173 5.62 -5.52 26.54
CA HIS A 173 5.87 -5.23 27.96
C HIS A 173 4.76 -4.40 28.61
N SER A 174 3.74 -3.98 27.85
CA SER A 174 2.65 -3.18 28.40
C SER A 174 1.67 -4.07 29.17
N ALA A 175 1.21 -3.59 30.34
CA ALA A 175 0.29 -4.34 31.19
C ALA A 175 -1.13 -4.45 30.61
N ASP A 176 -1.48 -3.58 29.66
CA ASP A 176 -2.76 -3.59 28.95
C ASP A 176 -2.59 -3.13 27.48
N PRO A 177 -2.33 -4.06 26.54
CA PRO A 177 -2.12 -3.76 25.13
C PRO A 177 -3.43 -3.51 24.36
N THR A 178 -4.59 -3.43 25.05
CA THR A 178 -5.91 -3.40 24.40
C THR A 178 -6.51 -2.00 24.26
N GLU A 179 -6.06 -1.04 25.06
CA GLU A 179 -6.53 0.35 24.98
C GLU A 179 -5.58 1.17 24.10
N PRO A 180 -6.06 1.73 22.97
CA PRO A 180 -5.23 2.54 22.09
C PRO A 180 -4.75 3.80 22.82
N SER A 181 -3.44 4.06 22.77
CA SER A 181 -2.83 5.21 23.43
C SER A 181 -3.39 6.50 22.81
N PRO A 182 -3.78 7.51 23.61
CA PRO A 182 -4.06 8.83 23.06
C PRO A 182 -2.80 9.38 22.37
N GLY A 183 -2.98 10.02 21.21
CA GLY A 183 -1.89 10.60 20.41
C GLY A 183 -1.59 9.85 19.13
N LEU A 184 -0.38 10.08 18.60
CA LEU A 184 0.14 9.42 17.41
C LEU A 184 1.42 8.66 17.76
N ARG A 185 1.44 7.35 17.57
CA ARG A 185 2.63 6.50 17.77
C ARG A 185 2.85 5.63 16.55
N VAL A 186 4.11 5.42 16.19
CA VAL A 186 4.50 4.48 15.14
C VAL A 186 5.46 3.43 15.68
N THR A 187 5.27 2.18 15.26
CA THR A 187 6.20 1.08 15.50
C THR A 187 6.57 0.44 14.16
N TRP A 188 7.86 0.36 13.85
CA TRP A 188 8.30 -0.25 12.59
C TRP A 188 8.48 -1.76 12.73
N LEU A 189 7.65 -2.54 12.05
CA LEU A 189 7.68 -4.01 12.10
C LEU A 189 8.59 -4.62 11.01
N GLY A 190 9.27 -3.76 10.26
CA GLY A 190 10.13 -4.10 9.14
C GLY A 190 9.43 -3.97 7.79
N HIS A 191 10.23 -3.74 6.75
CA HIS A 191 9.78 -3.48 5.38
C HIS A 191 8.80 -2.32 5.32
N ALA A 192 7.65 -2.47 4.65
CA ALA A 192 6.55 -1.52 4.62
C ALA A 192 5.52 -1.73 5.74
N SER A 193 5.77 -2.66 6.67
CA SER A 193 4.87 -2.92 7.80
C SER A 193 5.14 -1.96 8.95
N VAL A 194 4.22 -1.02 9.19
CA VAL A 194 4.19 -0.18 10.38
C VAL A 194 2.88 -0.38 11.12
N LEU A 195 2.97 -0.44 12.45
CA LEU A 195 1.82 -0.31 13.33
C LEU A 195 1.72 1.16 13.74
N VAL A 196 0.58 1.79 13.48
CA VAL A 196 0.29 3.18 13.80
C VAL A 196 -0.89 3.23 14.76
N GLU A 197 -0.68 3.79 15.93
CA GLU A 197 -1.74 4.17 16.86
C GLU A 197 -2.08 5.63 16.58
N ILE A 198 -3.32 5.90 16.17
CA ILE A 198 -3.78 7.23 15.80
C ILE A 198 -5.21 7.43 16.28
N ASP A 199 -5.44 8.48 17.08
CA ASP A 199 -6.77 8.92 17.51
C ASP A 199 -7.70 7.79 17.99
N GLY A 200 -7.12 6.86 18.78
CA GLY A 200 -7.87 5.75 19.36
C GLY A 200 -8.08 4.55 18.44
N VAL A 201 -7.37 4.45 17.31
CA VAL A 201 -7.39 3.27 16.43
C VAL A 201 -5.98 2.77 16.11
N ASN A 202 -5.84 1.45 15.97
CA ASN A 202 -4.60 0.79 15.60
C ASN A 202 -4.64 0.35 14.12
N VAL A 203 -3.82 0.99 13.31
CA VAL A 203 -3.71 0.77 11.86
C VAL A 203 -2.41 0.01 11.55
N LEU A 204 -2.53 -1.09 10.82
CA LEU A 204 -1.41 -1.87 10.34
C LEU A 204 -1.25 -1.73 8.82
N THR A 205 -0.09 -1.32 8.35
CA THR A 205 0.17 -1.15 6.92
C THR A 205 0.84 -2.41 6.35
N ASP A 206 0.47 -2.83 5.14
CA ASP A 206 1.16 -3.85 4.33
C ASP A 206 1.83 -4.98 5.14
N PRO A 207 1.06 -5.76 5.93
CA PRO A 207 1.62 -6.68 6.90
C PRO A 207 2.30 -7.87 6.24
N ILE A 208 3.60 -8.05 6.52
CA ILE A 208 4.36 -9.25 6.16
C ILE A 208 5.15 -9.81 7.37
N PHE A 209 4.59 -10.86 7.96
CA PHE A 209 5.19 -11.64 9.05
C PHE A 209 5.88 -12.91 8.53
N SER A 210 5.61 -13.31 7.29
CA SER A 210 6.27 -14.45 6.65
C SER A 210 7.77 -14.23 6.45
N GLN A 211 8.51 -15.34 6.34
CA GLN A 211 9.95 -15.31 6.08
C GLN A 211 10.29 -14.97 4.63
N ARG A 212 9.37 -15.22 3.69
CA ARG A 212 9.56 -14.94 2.27
C ARG A 212 8.39 -14.17 1.68
N ALA A 213 8.74 -13.16 0.89
CA ALA A 213 7.81 -12.40 0.06
C ALA A 213 7.57 -13.17 -1.26
N SER A 214 6.76 -14.22 -1.20
CA SER A 214 6.64 -15.19 -2.29
C SER A 214 5.35 -16.02 -2.20
N PRO A 215 4.74 -16.42 -3.34
CA PRO A 215 3.69 -17.43 -3.35
C PRO A 215 4.18 -18.82 -2.91
N LEU A 216 5.49 -19.08 -2.92
CA LEU A 216 6.09 -20.35 -2.52
C LEU A 216 7.11 -20.14 -1.40
N GLN A 217 6.80 -20.57 -0.16
CA GLN A 217 7.67 -20.32 1.01
C GLN A 217 9.06 -20.98 0.98
N PHE A 218 9.37 -21.81 -0.04
CA PHE A 218 10.69 -22.37 -0.27
C PHE A 218 11.52 -21.63 -1.34
N MET A 219 10.91 -20.71 -2.10
CA MET A 219 11.52 -19.91 -3.17
C MET A 219 11.20 -18.43 -2.95
N GLY A 220 11.81 -17.51 -3.71
CA GLY A 220 11.51 -16.09 -3.54
C GLY A 220 12.43 -15.36 -2.56
N PRO A 221 12.34 -14.03 -2.45
CA PRO A 221 13.14 -13.22 -1.54
C PRO A 221 12.89 -13.62 -0.09
N LYS A 222 13.95 -13.97 0.65
CA LYS A 222 13.88 -14.22 2.10
C LYS A 222 14.30 -12.96 2.83
N ARG A 223 13.57 -12.58 3.88
CA ARG A 223 14.00 -11.48 4.76
C ARG A 223 15.30 -11.84 5.48
N TYR A 224 16.19 -10.87 5.63
CA TYR A 224 17.43 -11.04 6.39
C TYR A 224 17.30 -10.56 7.83
N ARG A 225 16.28 -9.75 8.16
CA ARG A 225 15.81 -9.43 9.51
C ARG A 225 14.40 -9.97 9.70
N GLY A 226 14.16 -10.73 10.76
CA GLY A 226 12.84 -11.30 11.07
C GLY A 226 11.84 -10.23 11.52
N PRO A 227 10.53 -10.52 11.56
CA PRO A 227 9.58 -9.63 12.20
C PRO A 227 9.89 -9.55 13.71
N PRO A 228 9.72 -8.38 14.34
CA PRO A 228 10.04 -8.19 15.76
C PRO A 228 9.02 -8.83 16.71
N CYS A 229 7.86 -9.25 16.20
CA CYS A 229 6.83 -9.97 16.94
C CYS A 229 6.05 -10.92 16.01
N THR A 230 5.24 -11.81 16.59
CA THR A 230 4.27 -12.64 15.83
C THR A 230 2.92 -11.95 15.74
N VAL A 231 2.04 -12.46 14.86
CA VAL A 231 0.68 -11.94 14.72
C VAL A 231 -0.11 -12.08 16.01
N GLU A 232 0.14 -13.11 16.84
CA GLU A 232 -0.51 -13.34 18.14
C GLU A 232 -0.09 -12.33 19.21
N GLN A 233 1.10 -11.73 19.03
CA GLN A 233 1.68 -10.79 19.98
C GLN A 233 1.30 -9.33 19.70
N LEU A 234 0.71 -9.04 18.52
CA LEU A 234 0.23 -7.68 18.21
C LEU A 234 -0.81 -7.22 19.25
N PRO A 235 -0.96 -5.91 19.49
CA PRO A 235 -2.15 -5.38 20.17
C PRO A 235 -3.41 -5.63 19.32
N ARG A 236 -4.56 -5.15 19.77
CA ARG A 236 -5.76 -5.06 18.93
C ARG A 236 -5.42 -4.31 17.64
N ILE A 237 -5.89 -4.78 16.49
CA ILE A 237 -5.74 -4.10 15.19
C ILE A 237 -7.14 -3.81 14.67
N ASP A 238 -7.43 -2.53 14.43
CA ASP A 238 -8.74 -2.08 13.98
C ASP A 238 -8.83 -2.03 12.46
N ALA A 239 -7.73 -1.64 11.82
CA ALA A 239 -7.63 -1.55 10.38
C ALA A 239 -6.31 -2.12 9.86
N VAL A 240 -6.39 -2.79 8.73
CA VAL A 240 -5.24 -3.02 7.85
C VAL A 240 -5.43 -2.20 6.58
N VAL A 241 -4.40 -1.46 6.18
CA VAL A 241 -4.35 -0.80 4.86
C VAL A 241 -3.36 -1.54 3.96
N ILE A 242 -3.79 -1.90 2.76
CA ILE A 242 -2.95 -2.53 1.73
C ILE A 242 -2.66 -1.52 0.63
N SER A 243 -1.41 -1.25 0.30
CA SER A 243 -1.05 -0.31 -0.78
C SER A 243 -1.23 -0.92 -2.16
N HIS A 244 -0.84 -2.18 -2.35
CA HIS A 244 -0.89 -2.86 -3.64
C HIS A 244 -0.68 -4.38 -3.51
N SER A 245 -0.71 -5.09 -4.64
CA SER A 245 -0.80 -6.55 -4.64
C SER A 245 0.52 -7.30 -4.56
N HIS A 246 1.70 -6.68 -4.47
CA HIS A 246 2.97 -7.44 -4.48
C HIS A 246 3.16 -8.30 -3.23
N TYR A 247 3.97 -9.35 -3.32
CA TYR A 247 4.08 -10.38 -2.28
C TYR A 247 4.75 -9.91 -0.98
N ASP A 248 5.55 -8.86 -1.04
CA ASP A 248 6.17 -8.20 0.09
C ASP A 248 5.26 -7.18 0.79
N HIS A 249 4.08 -6.88 0.22
CA HIS A 249 3.08 -5.97 0.79
C HIS A 249 1.74 -6.66 1.10
N LEU A 250 1.39 -7.71 0.33
CA LEU A 250 0.21 -8.54 0.51
C LEU A 250 0.62 -10.01 0.66
N ASP A 251 0.99 -10.38 1.88
CA ASP A 251 1.41 -11.72 2.26
C ASP A 251 0.23 -12.60 2.68
N VAL A 252 0.09 -13.76 2.06
CA VAL A 252 -1.00 -14.70 2.34
C VAL A 252 -0.94 -15.27 3.76
N GLY A 253 0.27 -15.50 4.29
CA GLY A 253 0.45 -15.99 5.66
C GLY A 253 -0.06 -14.99 6.68
N SER A 254 0.33 -13.73 6.51
CA SER A 254 -0.08 -12.62 7.36
C SER A 254 -1.59 -12.37 7.30
N VAL A 255 -2.18 -12.34 6.10
CA VAL A 255 -3.64 -12.20 5.93
C VAL A 255 -4.39 -13.31 6.63
N THR A 256 -3.94 -14.56 6.45
CA THR A 256 -4.58 -15.73 7.09
C THR A 256 -4.50 -15.66 8.60
N SER A 257 -3.32 -15.36 9.17
CA SER A 257 -3.13 -15.26 10.61
C SER A 257 -3.89 -14.08 11.24
N LEU A 258 -3.90 -12.92 10.59
CA LEU A 258 -4.64 -11.75 11.06
C LEU A 258 -6.15 -12.00 11.05
N ASN A 259 -6.67 -12.57 9.96
CA ASN A 259 -8.08 -12.91 9.84
C ASN A 259 -8.49 -13.99 10.85
N ALA A 260 -7.65 -14.99 11.07
CA ALA A 260 -7.90 -16.03 12.09
C ALA A 260 -7.93 -15.46 13.52
N ARG A 261 -7.15 -14.41 13.79
CA ARG A 261 -7.07 -13.79 15.12
C ARG A 261 -8.19 -12.78 15.38
N PHE A 262 -8.45 -11.87 14.44
CA PHE A 262 -9.33 -10.72 14.65
C PHE A 262 -10.70 -10.86 13.95
N GLY A 263 -10.83 -11.76 12.98
CA GLY A 263 -12.11 -12.03 12.29
C GLY A 263 -12.75 -10.78 11.71
N GLY A 264 -14.08 -10.68 11.85
CA GLY A 264 -14.88 -9.57 11.32
C GLY A 264 -14.69 -8.21 12.02
N GLU A 265 -14.04 -8.18 13.18
CA GLU A 265 -13.72 -6.93 13.88
C GLU A 265 -12.62 -6.13 13.16
N LEU A 266 -11.69 -6.84 12.49
CA LEU A 266 -10.63 -6.21 11.70
C LEU A 266 -11.18 -5.77 10.34
N ARG A 267 -11.05 -4.47 10.04
CA ARG A 267 -11.40 -3.92 8.73
C ARG A 267 -10.20 -3.89 7.79
N TRP A 268 -10.37 -4.38 6.57
CA TRP A 268 -9.35 -4.34 5.53
C TRP A 268 -9.67 -3.23 4.53
N PHE A 269 -8.76 -2.28 4.35
CA PHE A 269 -8.85 -1.23 3.34
C PHE A 269 -7.90 -1.56 2.19
N VAL A 270 -8.43 -1.70 0.98
CA VAL A 270 -7.68 -2.18 -0.18
C VAL A 270 -8.02 -1.37 -1.44
N PRO A 271 -7.07 -1.18 -2.37
CA PRO A 271 -7.35 -0.60 -3.68
C PRO A 271 -8.29 -1.47 -4.53
N LEU A 272 -8.99 -0.85 -5.49
CA LEU A 272 -9.86 -1.53 -6.46
C LEU A 272 -9.27 -2.80 -7.08
N GLY A 273 -10.04 -3.88 -7.09
CA GLY A 273 -9.71 -5.21 -7.61
C GLY A 273 -9.15 -6.20 -6.59
N LEU A 274 -8.84 -5.81 -5.36
CA LEU A 274 -8.30 -6.70 -4.32
C LEU A 274 -9.34 -7.35 -3.42
N MET A 275 -10.58 -6.84 -3.36
CA MET A 275 -11.63 -7.38 -2.48
C MET A 275 -11.87 -8.86 -2.73
N ASP A 276 -12.03 -9.26 -3.99
CA ASP A 276 -12.29 -10.66 -4.37
C ASP A 276 -11.16 -11.59 -3.87
N TRP A 277 -9.91 -11.13 -3.87
CA TRP A 277 -8.79 -11.91 -3.35
C TRP A 277 -8.87 -12.06 -1.83
N LEU A 278 -9.14 -10.98 -1.08
CA LEU A 278 -9.27 -10.99 0.38
C LEU A 278 -10.47 -11.84 0.83
N VAL A 279 -11.62 -11.70 0.16
CA VAL A 279 -12.82 -12.50 0.44
C VAL A 279 -12.56 -13.99 0.22
N LYS A 280 -11.80 -14.36 -0.82
CA LYS A 280 -11.38 -15.75 -1.04
C LYS A 280 -10.45 -16.29 0.05
N MET A 281 -9.73 -15.41 0.76
CA MET A 281 -8.94 -15.76 1.94
C MET A 281 -9.78 -15.81 3.24
N GLY A 282 -11.08 -15.55 3.15
CA GLY A 282 -12.03 -15.60 4.27
C GLY A 282 -12.20 -14.29 5.02
N CYS A 283 -11.68 -13.17 4.51
CA CYS A 283 -11.89 -11.86 5.11
C CYS A 283 -13.31 -11.35 4.82
N GLU A 284 -14.09 -11.08 5.87
CA GLU A 284 -15.50 -10.69 5.75
C GLU A 284 -15.70 -9.16 5.72
N ASN A 285 -14.83 -8.41 6.40
CA ASN A 285 -14.92 -6.96 6.54
C ASN A 285 -13.87 -6.27 5.66
N VAL A 286 -14.14 -6.20 4.35
CA VAL A 286 -13.24 -5.63 3.34
C VAL A 286 -13.89 -4.43 2.69
N MET A 287 -13.15 -3.32 2.64
CA MET A 287 -13.53 -2.08 1.97
C MET A 287 -12.56 -1.82 0.83
N GLU A 288 -13.11 -1.79 -0.38
CA GLU A 288 -12.36 -1.56 -1.60
C GLU A 288 -12.64 -0.16 -2.12
N LEU A 289 -11.57 0.59 -2.41
CA LEU A 289 -11.64 2.01 -2.73
C LEU A 289 -10.85 2.34 -4.00
N ASP A 290 -11.40 3.22 -4.82
CA ASP A 290 -10.65 3.93 -5.87
C ASP A 290 -9.85 5.09 -5.25
N TRP A 291 -8.94 5.67 -6.02
CA TRP A 291 -8.26 6.89 -5.62
C TRP A 291 -9.27 8.00 -5.30
N TRP A 292 -9.02 8.68 -4.19
CA TRP A 292 -9.80 9.74 -3.58
C TRP A 292 -11.13 9.31 -2.99
N GLU A 293 -11.48 8.01 -3.07
CA GLU A 293 -12.59 7.48 -2.29
C GLU A 293 -12.18 7.29 -0.84
N GLU A 294 -13.15 7.46 0.04
CA GLU A 294 -12.95 7.46 1.48
C GLU A 294 -13.96 6.55 2.18
N ASN A 295 -13.55 6.02 3.33
CA ASN A 295 -14.43 5.30 4.24
C ASN A 295 -13.87 5.38 5.67
N CYS A 296 -14.59 4.89 6.66
CA CYS A 296 -14.16 4.87 8.06
C CYS A 296 -14.25 3.46 8.64
N ILE A 297 -13.87 3.23 9.89
CA ILE A 297 -14.14 1.96 10.59
C ILE A 297 -15.51 2.10 11.27
N PRO A 298 -16.41 1.10 11.22
CA PRO A 298 -17.72 1.23 11.86
C PRO A 298 -17.55 1.43 13.37
N GLY A 299 -18.13 2.51 13.91
CA GLY A 299 -17.97 2.88 15.33
C GLY A 299 -16.80 3.84 15.60
N HIS A 300 -15.97 4.14 14.59
CA HIS A 300 -14.90 5.15 14.62
C HIS A 300 -15.04 6.06 13.38
N ASP A 301 -16.22 6.66 13.23
CA ASP A 301 -16.58 7.47 12.05
C ASP A 301 -15.80 8.81 11.94
N ASP A 302 -15.07 9.16 12.99
CA ASP A 302 -14.20 10.33 13.10
C ASP A 302 -12.79 10.10 12.53
N VAL A 303 -12.40 8.85 12.26
CA VAL A 303 -11.15 8.52 11.57
C VAL A 303 -11.45 8.07 10.14
N THR A 304 -11.08 8.91 9.18
CA THR A 304 -11.32 8.69 7.75
C THR A 304 -10.11 8.11 7.06
N PHE A 305 -10.30 7.04 6.29
CA PHE A 305 -9.30 6.39 5.46
C PHE A 305 -9.59 6.76 4.00
N VAL A 306 -8.64 7.41 3.35
CA VAL A 306 -8.72 7.78 1.94
C VAL A 306 -7.67 7.00 1.16
N CYS A 307 -8.09 6.26 0.14
CA CYS A 307 -7.15 5.67 -0.80
C CYS A 307 -6.62 6.79 -1.70
N THR A 308 -5.35 7.12 -1.65
CA THR A 308 -4.75 8.19 -2.44
C THR A 308 -3.86 7.64 -3.55
N PRO A 309 -3.57 8.39 -4.63
CA PRO A 309 -2.75 7.86 -5.71
C PRO A 309 -1.30 7.60 -5.31
N SER A 310 -0.65 6.70 -6.05
CA SER A 310 0.80 6.53 -6.07
C SER A 310 1.24 6.11 -7.47
N GLN A 311 2.53 6.24 -7.79
CA GLN A 311 3.08 5.82 -9.07
C GLN A 311 3.76 4.45 -8.93
N HIS A 312 2.98 3.38 -9.10
CA HIS A 312 3.47 2.01 -9.04
C HIS A 312 2.71 1.09 -9.98
N TRP A 313 2.68 -0.21 -9.68
CA TRP A 313 1.98 -1.23 -10.44
C TRP A 313 1.56 -2.38 -9.51
N SER A 314 0.82 -3.35 -10.06
CA SER A 314 0.39 -4.53 -9.29
C SER A 314 0.53 -5.79 -10.12
N LYS A 315 0.99 -6.88 -9.48
CA LYS A 315 1.05 -8.21 -10.08
C LYS A 315 1.17 -9.29 -8.99
N ARG A 316 0.56 -10.45 -9.22
CA ARG A 316 0.75 -11.64 -8.38
C ARG A 316 1.02 -12.90 -9.19
N SER A 317 0.46 -12.99 -10.39
CA SER A 317 0.55 -14.14 -11.28
C SER A 317 1.04 -13.73 -12.65
N ALA A 318 1.22 -14.70 -13.56
CA ALA A 318 1.80 -14.42 -14.86
C ALA A 318 0.93 -13.54 -15.79
N LEU A 319 -0.37 -13.38 -15.49
CA LEU A 319 -1.35 -12.79 -16.42
C LEU A 319 -2.21 -11.69 -15.76
N ASP A 320 -1.84 -11.21 -14.58
CA ASP A 320 -2.63 -10.27 -13.79
C ASP A 320 -1.99 -8.89 -13.61
N ASP A 321 -0.96 -8.56 -14.41
CA ASP A 321 -0.35 -7.23 -14.47
C ASP A 321 -1.42 -6.12 -14.48
N ASN A 322 -1.48 -5.30 -13.44
CA ASN A 322 -2.39 -4.18 -13.27
C ASN A 322 -3.89 -4.54 -13.40
N LYS A 323 -4.30 -5.76 -12.99
CA LYS A 323 -5.74 -6.07 -12.78
C LYS A 323 -6.28 -5.41 -11.53
N THR A 324 -5.43 -5.19 -10.53
CA THR A 324 -5.76 -4.47 -9.31
C THR A 324 -5.06 -3.11 -9.32
N LEU A 325 -5.68 -2.15 -8.66
CA LEU A 325 -5.13 -0.82 -8.45
C LEU A 325 -4.02 -0.89 -7.38
N TRP A 326 -3.18 0.13 -7.37
CA TRP A 326 -2.18 0.42 -6.33
C TRP A 326 -2.46 1.81 -5.78
N GLY A 327 -2.01 2.12 -4.58
CA GLY A 327 -2.18 3.45 -4.02
C GLY A 327 -1.36 3.68 -2.76
N SER A 328 -1.51 4.89 -2.25
CA SER A 328 -1.12 5.32 -0.91
C SER A 328 -2.38 5.44 -0.04
N TRP A 329 -2.20 5.70 1.25
CA TRP A 329 -3.30 5.88 2.19
C TRP A 329 -3.13 7.16 3.00
N SER A 330 -4.17 7.99 3.05
CA SER A 330 -4.28 9.11 3.99
C SER A 330 -5.27 8.72 5.09
N VAL A 331 -4.83 8.73 6.34
CA VAL A 331 -5.64 8.45 7.54
C VAL A 331 -5.82 9.77 8.28
N LEU A 332 -7.05 10.24 8.35
CA LEU A 332 -7.44 11.57 8.82
C LEU A 332 -8.29 11.40 10.08
N GLY A 333 -7.67 11.58 11.24
CA GLY A 333 -8.36 11.59 12.52
C GLY A 333 -8.72 13.02 12.98
N PRO A 334 -9.42 13.14 14.12
CA PRO A 334 -9.80 14.42 14.70
C PRO A 334 -8.61 15.29 15.11
N ASP A 335 -7.52 14.67 15.60
CA ASP A 335 -6.37 15.39 16.18
C ASP A 335 -5.09 15.18 15.35
N HIS A 336 -4.96 14.05 14.66
CA HIS A 336 -3.76 13.70 13.90
C HIS A 336 -4.06 13.23 12.48
N ARG A 337 -3.06 13.38 11.61
CA ARG A 337 -3.09 12.87 10.22
C ARG A 337 -1.86 12.04 9.92
N PHE A 338 -2.08 10.85 9.39
CA PHE A 338 -1.04 9.91 8.97
C PHE A 338 -1.11 9.65 7.46
N PHE A 339 0.05 9.62 6.80
CA PHE A 339 0.17 9.22 5.41
C PHE A 339 1.03 7.95 5.27
N PHE A 340 0.57 7.00 4.46
CA PHE A 340 1.33 5.82 4.08
C PHE A 340 1.53 5.79 2.58
N ALA A 341 2.78 5.92 2.13
CA ALA A 341 3.09 6.05 0.71
C ALA A 341 2.89 4.75 -0.10
N GLY A 342 2.96 3.59 0.56
CA GLY A 342 3.17 2.31 -0.12
C GLY A 342 4.49 2.31 -0.91
N ASP A 343 4.54 1.50 -1.95
CA ASP A 343 5.57 1.62 -2.98
C ASP A 343 5.20 2.67 -4.01
N THR A 344 6.17 3.48 -4.41
CA THR A 344 5.97 4.51 -5.42
C THR A 344 7.28 4.99 -6.03
N GLY A 345 7.24 5.32 -7.31
CA GLY A 345 8.15 6.30 -7.91
C GLY A 345 7.69 7.72 -7.59
N TYR A 346 8.56 8.71 -7.80
CA TYR A 346 8.17 10.10 -7.60
C TYR A 346 7.21 10.56 -8.71
N CYS A 347 6.13 11.26 -8.31
CA CYS A 347 5.17 11.86 -9.23
C CYS A 347 4.45 13.08 -8.60
N PRO A 348 3.82 13.96 -9.39
CA PRO A 348 3.17 15.18 -8.88
C PRO A 348 2.02 14.98 -7.89
N THR A 349 1.49 13.75 -7.78
CA THR A 349 0.32 13.49 -6.92
C THR A 349 0.56 13.80 -5.44
N PHE A 350 1.80 13.75 -4.96
CA PHE A 350 2.11 14.06 -3.57
C PHE A 350 1.82 15.52 -3.21
N GLN A 351 1.97 16.43 -4.17
CA GLN A 351 1.56 17.84 -4.00
C GLN A 351 0.04 18.00 -4.03
N GLU A 352 -0.68 17.17 -4.79
CA GLU A 352 -2.15 17.14 -4.76
C GLU A 352 -2.65 16.65 -3.39
N ILE A 353 -2.06 15.57 -2.88
CA ILE A 353 -2.36 15.00 -1.56
C ILE A 353 -2.03 16.01 -0.45
N GLY A 354 -0.85 16.62 -0.46
CA GLY A 354 -0.44 17.64 0.51
C GLY A 354 -1.35 18.87 0.50
N ARG A 355 -1.76 19.36 -0.69
CA ARG A 355 -2.72 20.48 -0.79
C ARG A 355 -4.11 20.12 -0.25
N ARG A 356 -4.56 18.87 -0.45
CA ARG A 356 -5.92 18.45 -0.10
C ARG A 356 -6.07 18.04 1.36
N PHE A 357 -5.05 17.37 1.90
CA PHE A 357 -5.11 16.71 3.22
C PHE A 357 -4.00 17.14 4.17
N GLY A 358 -2.98 17.86 3.70
CA GLY A 358 -1.90 18.34 4.54
C GLY A 358 -2.31 19.48 5.47
N PRO A 359 -1.43 19.86 6.43
CA PRO A 359 -0.19 19.16 6.76
C PRO A 359 -0.47 17.80 7.43
N PHE A 360 0.42 16.83 7.22
CA PHE A 360 0.38 15.53 7.91
C PHE A 360 1.30 15.55 9.14
N ASP A 361 0.89 14.92 10.24
CA ASP A 361 1.75 14.81 11.43
C ASP A 361 2.86 13.79 11.23
N LEU A 362 2.53 12.65 10.59
CA LEU A 362 3.49 11.61 10.25
C LEU A 362 3.25 11.06 8.85
N ALA A 363 4.32 10.84 8.09
CA ALA A 363 4.28 10.06 6.86
C ALA A 363 5.26 8.87 6.89
N ALA A 364 4.80 7.69 6.51
CA ALA A 364 5.66 6.52 6.28
C ALA A 364 6.02 6.43 4.78
N ILE A 365 7.30 6.65 4.44
CA ILE A 365 7.77 6.83 3.06
C ILE A 365 8.91 5.84 2.75
N PRO A 366 8.87 5.11 1.62
CA PRO A 366 9.90 4.16 1.26
C PRO A 366 11.22 4.85 0.93
N ILE A 367 12.34 4.25 1.33
CA ILE A 367 13.68 4.72 0.97
C ILE A 367 14.55 3.66 0.32
N GLY A 368 14.07 2.42 0.17
CA GLY A 368 14.81 1.29 -0.38
C GLY A 368 14.25 0.80 -1.72
N ALA A 369 14.92 -0.18 -2.32
CA ALA A 369 14.59 -0.80 -3.61
C ALA A 369 14.80 0.07 -4.86
N TYR A 370 15.77 1.00 -4.82
CA TYR A 370 15.91 2.02 -5.85
C TYR A 370 17.03 1.78 -6.86
N LEU A 371 17.95 0.81 -6.69
CA LEU A 371 19.00 0.54 -7.68
C LEU A 371 18.75 -0.72 -8.53
N PRO A 372 19.07 -0.65 -9.84
CA PRO A 372 19.61 0.48 -10.58
C PRO A 372 18.52 1.50 -10.99
N ARG A 373 18.85 2.80 -11.01
CA ARG A 373 17.86 3.87 -11.21
C ARG A 373 17.14 3.80 -12.56
N ASP A 374 17.80 3.38 -13.63
CA ASP A 374 17.15 3.29 -14.94
C ASP A 374 16.12 2.15 -15.05
N VAL A 375 16.10 1.23 -14.09
CA VAL A 375 15.08 0.18 -13.93
C VAL A 375 14.04 0.57 -12.87
N MET A 376 14.50 1.10 -11.75
CA MET A 376 13.65 1.28 -10.57
C MET A 376 12.96 2.65 -10.50
N LYS A 377 13.50 3.72 -11.11
CA LYS A 377 13.00 5.10 -10.92
C LYS A 377 11.52 5.30 -11.23
N GLY A 378 10.95 4.54 -12.17
CA GLY A 378 9.53 4.63 -12.48
C GLY A 378 8.60 4.15 -11.35
N GLN A 379 9.10 3.28 -10.46
CA GLN A 379 8.32 2.47 -9.51
C GLN A 379 8.81 2.58 -8.06
N HIS A 380 10.05 3.03 -7.83
CA HIS A 380 10.63 3.23 -6.51
C HIS A 380 11.44 4.54 -6.46
N VAL A 381 11.15 5.35 -5.46
CA VAL A 381 11.94 6.52 -5.07
C VAL A 381 13.28 6.13 -4.47
N ASP A 382 14.30 6.95 -4.71
CA ASP A 382 15.51 6.97 -3.89
C ASP A 382 15.32 7.89 -2.66
N PRO A 383 16.25 7.92 -1.69
CA PRO A 383 16.09 8.72 -0.48
C PRO A 383 15.91 10.22 -0.73
N GLU A 384 16.51 10.78 -1.79
CA GLU A 384 16.35 12.18 -2.19
C GLU A 384 14.93 12.46 -2.71
N GLU A 385 14.39 11.59 -3.55
CA GLU A 385 12.99 11.65 -3.97
C GLU A 385 12.03 11.42 -2.79
N ALA A 386 12.39 10.57 -1.81
CA ALA A 386 11.61 10.39 -0.59
C ALA A 386 11.52 11.68 0.26
N VAL A 387 12.63 12.42 0.41
CA VAL A 387 12.62 13.75 1.06
C VAL A 387 11.75 14.73 0.28
N GLN A 388 11.74 14.67 -1.05
CA GLN A 388 10.83 15.50 -1.85
C GLN A 388 9.36 15.16 -1.58
N ILE A 389 9.01 13.88 -1.45
CA ILE A 389 7.65 13.45 -1.07
C ILE A 389 7.27 14.01 0.31
N HIS A 390 8.17 13.93 1.29
CA HIS A 390 7.97 14.50 2.63
C HIS A 390 7.58 15.99 2.55
N GLN A 391 8.31 16.78 1.76
CA GLN A 391 8.02 18.20 1.56
C GLN A 391 6.69 18.44 0.82
N ASP A 392 6.42 17.69 -0.25
CA ASP A 392 5.22 17.86 -1.07
C ASP A 392 3.93 17.51 -0.32
N LEU A 393 4.00 16.53 0.59
CA LEU A 393 2.92 16.18 1.51
C LEU A 393 2.70 17.21 2.62
N GLN A 394 3.64 18.13 2.83
CA GLN A 394 3.68 19.00 3.99
C GLN A 394 3.68 18.19 5.30
N ALA A 395 4.44 17.09 5.33
CA ALA A 395 4.55 16.26 6.52
C ALA A 395 5.46 16.94 7.55
N LYS A 396 5.03 17.00 8.82
CA LYS A 396 5.86 17.49 9.92
C LYS A 396 7.00 16.51 10.21
N GLN A 397 6.66 15.22 10.33
CA GLN A 397 7.62 14.15 10.49
C GLN A 397 7.40 13.03 9.49
N SER A 398 8.45 12.27 9.21
CA SER A 398 8.38 11.07 8.38
C SER A 398 9.25 9.96 8.93
N VAL A 399 8.78 8.73 8.77
CA VAL A 399 9.49 7.50 9.13
C VAL A 399 9.82 6.72 7.87
N ALA A 400 11.07 6.28 7.77
CA ALA A 400 11.55 5.53 6.62
C ALA A 400 11.09 4.06 6.65
N ILE A 401 10.57 3.58 5.52
CA ILE A 401 10.12 2.19 5.33
C ILE A 401 10.76 1.54 4.09
N HIS A 402 10.39 0.29 3.79
CA HIS A 402 10.79 -0.50 2.61
C HIS A 402 12.29 -0.88 2.51
N TRP A 403 13.09 -0.54 3.53
CA TRP A 403 14.52 -0.84 3.60
C TRP A 403 14.86 -1.83 4.73
N GLY A 404 16.11 -2.26 4.81
CA GLY A 404 16.63 -2.98 5.99
C GLY A 404 16.05 -4.39 6.22
N THR A 405 15.21 -4.93 5.34
CA THR A 405 14.43 -6.15 5.62
C THR A 405 14.57 -7.23 4.54
N PHE A 406 14.36 -6.87 3.27
CA PHE A 406 14.50 -7.75 2.11
C PHE A 406 15.51 -7.15 1.13
N ALA A 407 16.29 -8.01 0.45
CA ALA A 407 17.15 -7.57 -0.64
C ALA A 407 16.38 -7.67 -1.96
N LEU A 408 15.63 -6.61 -2.29
CA LEU A 408 14.77 -6.53 -3.49
C LEU A 408 15.45 -5.85 -4.68
N ALA A 409 16.51 -5.09 -4.42
CA ALA A 409 17.27 -4.33 -5.40
C ALA A 409 18.77 -4.40 -5.09
N TYR A 410 19.58 -3.60 -5.80
CA TYR A 410 21.04 -3.78 -5.86
C TYR A 410 21.84 -2.76 -5.03
N GLU A 411 21.19 -1.84 -4.31
CA GLU A 411 21.85 -0.95 -3.35
C GLU A 411 22.34 -1.71 -2.12
N HIS A 412 23.45 -1.24 -1.55
CA HIS A 412 23.97 -1.77 -0.29
C HIS A 412 22.92 -1.62 0.82
N TYR A 413 22.69 -2.65 1.63
CA TYR A 413 21.58 -2.67 2.60
C TYR A 413 21.56 -1.52 3.63
N MET A 414 22.73 -0.93 3.94
CA MET A 414 22.88 0.25 4.81
C MET A 414 23.00 1.59 4.06
N GLU A 415 22.99 1.59 2.72
CA GLU A 415 23.02 2.83 1.94
C GLU A 415 21.77 3.71 2.14
N PRO A 416 20.53 3.17 2.22
CA PRO A 416 19.34 4.00 2.28
C PRO A 416 19.32 5.00 3.45
N PRO A 417 19.57 4.62 4.72
CA PRO A 417 19.61 5.58 5.83
C PRO A 417 20.72 6.61 5.71
N ALA A 418 21.88 6.24 5.14
CA ALA A 418 22.98 7.17 4.95
C ALA A 418 22.61 8.26 3.95
N ARG A 419 22.08 7.86 2.78
CA ARG A 419 21.60 8.80 1.77
C ARG A 419 20.40 9.62 2.24
N LEU A 420 19.52 9.05 3.06
CA LEU A 420 18.42 9.81 3.66
C LEU A 420 18.94 10.97 4.50
N ARG A 421 19.90 10.71 5.42
CA ARG A 421 20.48 11.76 6.25
C ARG A 421 21.14 12.85 5.40
N ASP A 422 21.91 12.46 4.40
CA ASP A 422 22.57 13.41 3.48
C ASP A 422 21.53 14.25 2.72
N ALA A 423 20.42 13.64 2.28
CA ALA A 423 19.35 14.33 1.57
C ALA A 423 18.58 15.33 2.46
N VAL A 424 18.30 14.95 3.71
CA VAL A 424 17.67 15.83 4.72
C VAL A 424 18.58 17.04 5.00
N GLU A 425 19.87 16.81 5.20
CA GLU A 425 20.86 17.87 5.43
C GLU A 425 20.98 18.81 4.22
N GLN A 426 21.08 18.26 3.00
CA GLN A 426 21.17 19.05 1.76
C GLN A 426 19.96 19.94 1.53
N LYS A 427 18.78 19.54 2.01
CA LYS A 427 17.54 20.31 1.93
C LYS A 427 17.36 21.30 3.07
N GLY A 428 18.28 21.34 4.04
CA GLY A 428 18.23 22.23 5.20
C GLY A 428 17.09 21.90 6.17
N LEU A 429 16.60 20.66 6.17
CA LEU A 429 15.54 20.21 7.05
C LEU A 429 16.09 19.78 8.41
N ASN A 430 15.24 19.79 9.45
CA ASN A 430 15.61 19.25 10.75
C ASN A 430 15.89 17.73 10.62
N ALA A 431 16.99 17.24 11.21
CA ALA A 431 17.33 15.82 11.21
C ALA A 431 16.22 14.92 11.79
N GLU A 432 15.38 15.44 12.68
CA GLU A 432 14.24 14.74 13.29
C GLU A 432 12.95 14.77 12.43
N SER A 433 12.94 15.55 11.33
CA SER A 433 11.79 15.64 10.41
C SER A 433 11.64 14.41 9.53
N PHE A 434 12.72 13.66 9.26
CA PHE A 434 12.64 12.40 8.54
C PHE A 434 13.67 11.41 9.10
N PHE A 435 13.18 10.50 9.94
CA PHE A 435 14.00 9.58 10.71
C PHE A 435 13.85 8.12 10.27
N THR A 436 14.79 7.30 10.70
CA THR A 436 14.75 5.84 10.59
C THR A 436 14.54 5.23 11.96
N LEU A 437 13.85 4.09 12.02
CA LEU A 437 13.72 3.28 13.23
C LEU A 437 14.52 1.98 13.08
N HIS A 438 14.89 1.35 14.18
CA HIS A 438 15.26 -0.05 14.21
C HIS A 438 14.02 -0.96 14.12
N HIS A 439 14.20 -2.20 13.66
CA HIS A 439 13.10 -3.17 13.63
C HIS A 439 12.54 -3.37 15.03
N GLY A 440 11.24 -3.16 15.21
CA GLY A 440 10.55 -3.26 16.50
C GLY A 440 10.59 -2.00 17.35
N GLU A 441 11.34 -0.97 16.95
CA GLU A 441 11.38 0.30 17.67
C GLU A 441 10.07 1.08 17.49
N SER A 442 9.70 1.83 18.52
CA SER A 442 8.51 2.66 18.55
C SER A 442 8.86 4.11 18.87
N CYS A 443 8.18 5.04 18.22
CA CYS A 443 8.34 6.47 18.42
C CYS A 443 6.96 7.11 18.67
N LEU A 444 6.87 7.92 19.72
CA LEU A 444 5.71 8.77 19.97
C LEU A 444 5.92 10.09 19.21
N ILE A 445 4.92 10.51 18.45
CA ILE A 445 4.93 11.75 17.70
C ILE A 445 4.22 12.81 18.55
N ASP A 446 4.99 13.77 19.05
CA ASP A 446 4.44 14.86 19.86
C ASP A 446 3.90 15.97 18.95
N ALA A 447 2.73 16.51 19.27
CA ALA A 447 2.11 17.60 18.53
C ALA A 447 2.89 18.94 18.64
N GLN A 448 3.90 19.02 19.52
CA GLN A 448 4.63 20.24 19.89
C GLN A 448 5.91 20.54 19.10
N THR A 449 6.35 19.70 18.16
CA THR A 449 7.50 20.05 17.31
C THR A 449 7.10 21.18 16.35
N GLY A 450 7.64 22.38 16.62
CA GLY A 450 7.33 23.63 15.93
C GLY A 450 7.55 23.60 14.42
N ASP A 451 6.96 24.58 13.72
CA ASP A 451 6.96 24.72 12.26
C ASP A 451 8.25 24.24 11.60
N VAL A 452 8.15 23.15 10.84
CA VAL A 452 9.26 22.50 10.12
C VAL A 452 9.67 23.32 8.89
N PHE A 453 8.84 24.27 8.48
CA PHE A 453 9.11 25.20 7.38
C PHE A 453 9.49 26.57 7.94
N HIS A 454 10.79 26.85 7.99
CA HIS A 454 11.31 28.21 8.19
C HIS A 454 11.45 28.97 6.88
#